data_AF-A0A662EFU2-F1
#
_entry.id   AF-A0A662EFU2-F1
#
_cell.length_a   1.000
_cell.length_b   1.000
_cell.length_c   1.000
_cell.angle_alpha   90.00
_cell.angle_beta   90.00
_cell.angle_gamma   90.00
#
_symmetry.space_group_name_H-M   'P 1'
#
loop_
_entity.id
_entity.type
_entity.pdbx_description
1 polymer ?
#
loop_
_entity_poly.entity_id
_entity_poly.type
_entity_poly.pdbx_seq_one_letter_code
_entity_poly.pdbx_strand_id
1 'polypeptide(L)' 'MTDESCAFVYVHQPPVANMLVTKLVSVDNSAWTKYASVHVNDVVYFKIFIHNNGNTNITNLIINDTLPSIL' A
#
# COMPACT_ATOMS: atom_id res chain seq x y z
N MET A 1 -40.44 -9.34 40.94
CA MET A 1 -39.41 -9.77 39.98
C MET A 1 -38.97 -8.53 39.24
N THR A 2 -37.70 -8.17 39.37
CA THR A 2 -37.08 -7.01 38.72
C THR A 2 -36.74 -7.40 37.29
N ASP A 3 -37.39 -6.78 36.32
CA ASP A 3 -37.04 -6.91 34.91
C ASP A 3 -35.75 -6.12 34.67
N GLU A 4 -34.61 -6.81 34.62
CA GLU A 4 -33.36 -6.16 34.25
C GLU A 4 -33.27 -6.05 32.72
N SER A 5 -33.40 -4.82 32.21
CA SER A 5 -33.19 -4.53 30.80
C SER A 5 -31.69 -4.58 30.48
N CYS A 6 -31.30 -5.49 29.58
CA CYS A 6 -29.96 -5.54 29.01
C CYS A 6 -29.87 -4.63 27.76
N ALA A 7 -28.81 -3.82 27.65
CA ALA A 7 -28.49 -3.07 26.44
C ALA A 7 -27.09 -3.46 25.92
N PHE A 8 -26.95 -3.54 24.59
CA PHE A 8 -25.67 -3.75 23.93
C PHE A 8 -25.16 -2.42 23.38
N VAL A 9 -23.91 -2.08 23.66
CA VAL A 9 -23.21 -0.95 23.06
C VAL A 9 -22.33 -1.48 21.93
N TYR A 10 -22.61 -1.05 20.70
CA TYR A 10 -21.73 -1.31 19.57
C TYR A 10 -20.73 -0.16 19.44
N VAL A 11 -19.45 -0.42 19.71
CA VAL A 11 -18.38 0.54 19.39
C VAL A 11 -18.11 0.45 17.90
N HIS A 12 -18.41 1.52 17.16
CA HIS A 12 -17.96 1.65 15.78
C HIS A 12 -16.52 2.15 15.80
N GLN A 13 -15.59 1.41 15.18
CA GLN A 13 -14.22 1.90 15.02
C GLN A 13 -14.26 3.19 14.17
N PRO A 14 -13.53 4.24 14.56
CA PRO A 14 -13.48 5.46 13.76
C PRO A 14 -12.92 5.16 12.35
N PRO A 15 -13.34 5.90 11.31
CA PRO A 15 -12.72 5.84 10.00
C PRO A 15 -11.23 6.18 10.09
N VAL A 16 -10.37 5.21 9.76
CA VAL A 16 -8.92 5.34 9.72
C VAL A 16 -8.46 4.93 8.33
N ALA A 17 -7.81 5.85 7.63
CA ALA A 17 -7.04 5.54 6.42
C ALA A 17 -5.65 5.07 6.83
N ASN A 18 -5.18 3.96 6.26
CA ASN A 18 -3.84 3.45 6.52
C ASN A 18 -3.24 2.92 5.22
N MET A 19 -2.37 3.71 4.61
CA MET A 19 -1.77 3.36 3.34
C MET A 19 -0.40 2.71 3.55
N LEU A 20 -0.21 1.56 2.92
CA LEU A 20 1.07 0.91 2.75
C LEU A 20 1.47 0.97 1.28
N VAL A 21 2.70 1.43 1.01
CA VAL A 21 3.27 1.48 -0.34
C VAL A 21 4.58 0.70 -0.37
N THR A 22 4.68 -0.23 -1.32
CA THR A 22 5.90 -1.03 -1.54
C THR A 22 6.32 -0.90 -2.99
N LYS A 23 7.60 -0.62 -3.24
CA LYS A 23 8.20 -0.61 -4.58
C LYS A 23 9.21 -1.74 -4.71
N LEU A 24 9.13 -2.47 -5.82
CA LEU A 24 10.07 -3.51 -6.21
C LEU A 24 10.60 -3.25 -7.62
N VAL A 25 11.75 -3.82 -7.93
CA VAL A 25 12.42 -3.80 -9.22
C VAL A 25 12.63 -5.23 -9.73
N SER A 26 12.65 -5.39 -11.04
CA SER A 26 12.94 -6.65 -11.71
C SER A 26 13.74 -6.39 -12.98
N VAL A 27 14.69 -7.29 -13.29
CA VAL A 27 15.48 -7.27 -14.53
C VAL A 27 14.91 -8.21 -15.60
N ASP A 28 13.97 -9.07 -15.22
CA ASP A 28 13.37 -10.12 -16.08
C ASP A 28 11.83 -10.09 -16.09
N ASN A 29 11.23 -9.09 -15.43
CA ASN A 29 9.79 -8.94 -15.21
C ASN A 29 9.13 -10.12 -14.45
N SER A 30 9.90 -10.98 -13.80
CA SER A 30 9.43 -12.19 -13.13
C SER A 30 9.86 -12.23 -11.66
N ALA A 31 11.16 -12.10 -11.40
CA ALA A 31 11.72 -12.01 -10.06
C ALA A 31 11.72 -10.56 -9.58
N TRP A 32 11.04 -10.30 -8.45
CA TRP A 32 10.88 -8.96 -7.90
C TRP A 32 11.65 -8.80 -6.60
N THR A 33 12.56 -7.83 -6.55
CA THR A 33 13.42 -7.56 -5.40
C THR A 33 13.36 -6.09 -5.00
N LYS A 34 13.89 -5.75 -3.82
CA LYS A 34 13.96 -4.36 -3.37
C LYS A 34 15.06 -3.57 -4.10
N TYR A 35 16.09 -4.26 -4.57
CA TYR A 35 17.25 -3.70 -5.26
C TYR A 35 17.70 -4.65 -6.37
N ALA A 36 18.21 -4.08 -7.46
CA ALA A 36 18.85 -4.80 -8.55
C ALA A 36 20.14 -4.07 -8.95
N SER A 37 21.17 -4.82 -9.30
CA SER A 37 22.37 -4.28 -9.95
C SER A 37 22.19 -4.39 -11.45
N VAL A 38 22.40 -3.29 -12.17
CA VAL A 38 22.14 -3.17 -13.61
C VAL A 38 23.22 -2.31 -14.27
N HIS A 39 23.38 -2.48 -15.57
CA HIS A 39 24.29 -1.70 -16.40
C HIS A 39 23.53 -0.63 -17.19
N VAL A 40 24.28 0.34 -17.72
CA VAL A 40 23.72 1.33 -18.64
C VAL A 40 23.12 0.61 -19.85
N ASN A 41 21.92 1.02 -20.24
CA ASN A 41 21.07 0.43 -21.29
C ASN A 41 20.34 -0.87 -20.93
N ASP A 42 20.44 -1.38 -19.69
CA ASP A 42 19.58 -2.48 -19.25
C ASP A 42 18.12 -2.02 -19.15
N VAL A 43 17.20 -2.89 -19.56
CA VAL A 43 15.77 -2.69 -19.32
C VAL A 43 15.45 -3.16 -17.90
N VAL A 44 14.84 -2.28 -17.11
CA VAL A 44 14.34 -2.60 -15.78
C VAL A 44 12.84 -2.37 -15.68
N TYR A 45 12.19 -3.19 -14.88
CA TYR A 45 10.76 -3.11 -14.60
C TYR A 45 10.56 -2.69 -13.15
N PHE A 46 9.64 -1.77 -12.91
CA PHE A 46 9.23 -1.35 -11.57
C PHE A 46 7.80 -1.79 -11.27
N LYS A 47 7.56 -2.19 -10.02
CA LYS A 47 6.22 -2.54 -9.54
C LYS A 47 5.94 -1.83 -8.23
N ILE A 48 4.86 -1.07 -8.20
CA ILE A 48 4.38 -0.34 -7.02
C ILE A 48 3.10 -1.01 -6.54
N PHE A 49 3.11 -1.48 -5.29
CA PHE A 49 1.94 -1.99 -4.60
C PHE A 49 1.42 -0.92 -3.64
N ILE A 50 0.13 -0.66 -3.73
CA ILE A 50 -0.58 0.26 -2.84
C ILE A 50 -1.66 -0.54 -2.14
N HIS A 51 -1.65 -0.53 -0.82
CA HIS A 51 -2.63 -1.24 -0.02
C HIS A 51 -3.21 -0.33 1.06
N ASN A 52 -4.53 -0.31 1.18
CA ASN A 52 -5.24 0.37 2.26
C ASN A 52 -5.57 -0.64 3.36
N ASN A 53 -4.77 -0.63 4.42
CA ASN A 53 -5.00 -1.38 5.66
C ASN A 53 -6.02 -0.70 6.60
N GLY A 54 -6.61 0.41 6.15
CA GLY A 54 -7.61 1.16 6.89
C GLY A 54 -9.01 0.58 6.75
N ASN A 55 -9.94 1.07 7.57
CA ASN A 55 -11.36 0.70 7.51
C ASN A 55 -12.20 1.74 6.73
N THR A 56 -11.56 2.68 6.04
CA THR A 56 -12.22 3.71 5.23
C THR A 56 -11.53 3.88 3.88
N ASN A 57 -12.27 4.33 2.87
CA ASN A 57 -11.73 4.52 1.52
C ASN A 57 -10.72 5.67 1.47
N ILE A 58 -9.60 5.46 0.78
CA ILE A 58 -8.67 6.54 0.41
C ILE A 58 -9.16 7.16 -0.90
N THR A 59 -9.46 8.45 -0.88
CA THR A 59 -9.85 9.22 -2.07
C THR A 59 -8.76 10.22 -2.45
N ASN A 60 -8.73 10.66 -3.70
CA ASN A 60 -7.75 11.62 -4.23
C ASN A 60 -6.28 11.21 -4.02
N LEU A 61 -5.98 9.91 -4.18
CA LEU A 61 -4.63 9.40 -4.04
C LEU A 61 -3.72 9.88 -5.18
N ILE A 62 -2.58 10.46 -4.83
CA ILE A 62 -1.52 10.85 -5.75
C ILE A 62 -0.24 10.09 -5.39
N ILE A 63 0.36 9.42 -6.37
CA ILE A 63 1.63 8.70 -6.22
C ILE A 63 2.61 9.25 -7.26
N ASN A 64 3.72 9.81 -6.78
CA ASN A 64 4.80 10.30 -7.61
C ASN A 64 6.01 9.36 -7.48
N ASP A 65 6.41 8.73 -8.57
CA ASP A 65 7.63 7.92 -8.64
C ASP A 65 8.70 8.66 -9.46
N THR A 66 9.61 9.33 -8.77
CA THR A 66 10.72 10.04 -9.41
C THR A 66 11.83 9.06 -9.77
N LEU A 67 12.10 8.93 -11.07
CA LEU A 67 13.16 8.08 -11.58
C LEU A 67 14.55 8.71 -11.36
N PRO A 68 15.60 7.91 -11.09
CA PRO A 68 16.97 8.40 -11.05
C PRO A 68 17.38 9.01 -12.40
N SER A 69 18.24 10.03 -12.38
CA SER A 69 18.73 10.70 -13.61
C SER A 69 19.67 9.85 -14.47
N ILE A 70 20.00 8.64 -14.02
CA ILE A 70 20.88 7.69 -14.71
C ILE A 70 20.11 6.65 -15.54
N LEU A 71 18.77 6.69 -15.49
CA LEU A 71 17.89 5.98 -16.41
C LEU A 71 17.68 6.78 -17.69
#